data_AF-A0A942ILP4-F1
#
_entry.id   AF-A0A942ILP4-F1
#
_cell.length_a   1.000
_cell.length_b   1.000
_cell.length_c   1.000
_cell.angle_alpha   90.00
_cell.angle_beta   90.00
_cell.angle_gamma   90.00
#
_symmetry.space_group_name_H-M   'P 1'
#
loop_
_entity.id
_entity.type
_entity.pdbx_description
1 polymer ?
#
loop_
_entity_poly.entity_id
_entity_poly.type
_entity_poly.pdbx_seq_one_letter_code
_entity_poly.pdbx_strand_id
1 'polypeptide(L)'
;MNYSPRKIRTLSRVLKLLFFITALALPVIVAGAWITNGYPFLKPLVYCSPFPEISGISIKPFTEIPAHTKLIGFLISLIPVAFQTTALLLLVRLFGLFERFEFFSQKSVICIQRLGWCLLIGQLVYPLYLGLLTLALTISNPPGERTISVAFGMEQLHLVIIATIIILVSWVMNEGRKLQDEQAATI
;
A
#
# COMPACT_ATOMS: atom_id res chain seq x y z
N MET A 1 25.43 14.09 18.73
CA MET A 1 25.32 13.78 17.28
C MET A 1 24.86 15.03 16.55
N ASN A 2 25.77 15.76 15.88
CA ASN A 2 25.44 16.96 15.10
C ASN A 2 24.84 16.55 13.75
N TYR A 3 23.51 16.47 13.65
CA TYR A 3 22.84 16.32 12.36
C TYR A 3 22.88 17.66 11.61
N SER A 4 23.65 17.72 10.52
CA SER A 4 23.66 18.89 9.65
C SER A 4 22.29 19.03 8.96
N PRO A 5 21.63 20.19 9.01
CA PRO A 5 20.32 20.42 8.39
C PRO A 5 20.29 20.12 6.89
N ARG A 6 21.45 20.18 6.20
CA ARG A 6 21.58 19.76 4.80
C ARG A 6 21.32 18.26 4.59
N LYS A 7 21.74 17.39 5.51
CA LYS A 7 21.57 15.93 5.39
C LYS A 7 20.08 15.54 5.44
N ILE A 8 19.31 16.14 6.35
CA ILE A 8 17.87 15.88 6.50
C ILE A 8 17.11 16.29 5.23
N ARG A 9 17.47 17.43 4.64
CA ARG A 9 16.86 17.92 3.39
C ARG A 9 17.16 16.98 2.22
N THR A 10 18.42 16.59 2.02
CA THR A 10 18.81 15.69 0.93
C THR A 10 18.13 14.34 1.07
N LEU A 11 18.11 13.76 2.27
CA LEU A 11 17.47 12.47 2.52
C LEU A 11 15.97 12.53 2.24
N SER A 12 15.28 13.57 2.72
CA SER A 12 13.85 13.77 2.47
C SER A 12 13.55 13.88 0.98
N ARG A 13 14.41 14.58 0.22
CA ARG A 13 14.24 14.72 -1.23
C ARG A 13 14.44 13.41 -1.98
N VAL A 14 15.44 12.61 -1.59
CA VAL A 14 15.69 11.28 -2.17
C VAL A 14 14.52 10.35 -1.88
N LEU A 15 14.06 10.29 -0.62
CA LEU A 15 12.91 9.47 -0.24
C LEU A 15 11.63 9.90 -0.97
N LYS A 16 11.38 11.21 -1.07
CA LYS A 16 10.27 11.77 -1.85
C LYS A 16 10.31 11.32 -3.31
N LEU A 17 11.48 11.42 -3.96
CA LEU A 17 11.63 11.02 -5.35
C LEU A 17 11.44 9.50 -5.52
N LEU A 18 12.05 8.72 -4.63
CA LEU A 18 11.94 7.26 -4.63
C LEU A 18 10.46 6.83 -4.52
N PHE A 19 9.75 7.30 -3.48
CA PHE A 19 8.35 6.94 -3.29
C PHE A 19 7.44 7.44 -4.42
N PHE A 20 7.74 8.58 -5.04
CA PHE A 20 7.01 9.07 -6.19
C PHE A 20 7.20 8.18 -7.42
N ILE A 21 8.44 7.80 -7.72
CA ILE A 21 8.75 6.87 -8.81
C ILE A 21 8.08 5.52 -8.55
N THR A 22 8.15 5.00 -7.33
CA THR A 22 7.46 3.75 -6.95
C THR A 22 5.95 3.87 -7.10
N ALA A 23 5.34 4.99 -6.69
CA ALA A 23 3.90 5.23 -6.82
C ALA A 23 3.42 5.20 -8.28
N LEU A 24 4.24 5.72 -9.20
CA LEU A 24 3.96 5.71 -10.64
C LEU A 24 4.24 4.34 -11.27
N ALA A 25 5.30 3.66 -10.83
CA ALA A 25 5.67 2.35 -11.36
C ALA A 25 4.68 1.25 -10.94
N LEU A 26 4.16 1.30 -9.72
CA LEU A 26 3.26 0.27 -9.17
C LEU A 26 2.07 -0.11 -10.08
N PRO A 27 1.22 0.84 -10.55
CA PRO A 27 0.11 0.49 -11.44
C PRO A 27 0.58 -0.04 -12.79
N VAL A 28 1.72 0.44 -13.32
CA VAL A 28 2.29 -0.03 -14.58
C VAL A 28 2.79 -1.47 -14.44
N ILE A 29 3.40 -1.81 -13.30
CA ILE A 29 3.84 -3.17 -12.98
C ILE A 29 2.63 -4.10 -12.86
N VAL A 30 1.58 -3.70 -12.15
CA VAL A 30 0.39 -4.55 -12.03
C VAL A 30 -0.32 -4.73 -13.38
N ALA A 31 -0.46 -3.68 -14.17
CA ALA A 31 -1.03 -3.78 -15.52
C ALA A 31 -0.19 -4.69 -16.43
N GLY A 32 1.13 -4.54 -16.42
CA GLY A 32 2.03 -5.39 -17.17
C GLY A 32 1.97 -6.86 -16.74
N ALA A 33 1.80 -7.15 -15.44
CA ALA A 33 1.61 -8.51 -14.94
C ALA A 33 0.35 -9.16 -15.52
N TRP A 34 -0.77 -8.44 -15.56
CA TRP A 34 -2.03 -8.95 -16.15
C TRP A 34 -1.95 -9.17 -17.66
N ILE A 35 -1.21 -8.31 -18.38
CA ILE A 35 -1.02 -8.43 -19.84
C ILE A 35 -0.09 -9.60 -20.17
N THR A 36 0.98 -9.79 -19.41
CA THR A 36 2.05 -10.77 -19.72
C THR A 36 1.86 -12.13 -19.07
N ASN A 37 0.76 -12.36 -18.34
CA ASN A 37 0.50 -13.58 -17.56
C ASN A 37 1.48 -13.79 -16.39
N GLY A 38 1.77 -12.72 -15.65
CA GLY A 38 2.63 -12.77 -14.45
C GLY A 38 4.12 -12.78 -14.75
N TYR A 39 4.55 -12.05 -15.79
CA TYR A 39 5.97 -11.91 -16.17
C TYR A 39 6.73 -13.25 -16.29
N PRO A 40 6.30 -14.17 -17.16
CA PRO A 40 6.91 -15.50 -17.29
C PRO A 40 8.42 -15.43 -17.61
N PHE A 41 8.85 -14.36 -18.29
CA PHE A 41 10.24 -14.08 -18.62
C PHE A 41 11.12 -13.67 -17.42
N LEU A 42 10.51 -13.21 -16.31
CA LEU A 42 11.23 -12.85 -15.08
C LEU A 42 11.29 -13.98 -14.05
N LYS A 43 10.53 -15.07 -14.24
CA LYS A 43 10.52 -16.21 -13.29
C LYS A 43 11.90 -16.77 -12.91
N PRO A 44 12.91 -16.84 -13.81
CA PRO A 44 14.25 -17.31 -13.44
C PRO A 44 15.02 -16.35 -12.51
N LEU A 45 14.63 -15.07 -12.49
CA LEU A 45 15.34 -13.99 -11.77
C LEU A 45 14.56 -13.51 -10.55
N VAL A 46 13.24 -13.68 -10.54
CA VAL A 46 12.33 -13.14 -9.53
C VAL A 46 11.39 -14.25 -9.07
N TYR A 47 11.60 -14.73 -7.84
CA TYR A 47 10.73 -15.71 -7.19
C TYR A 47 9.46 -15.07 -6.58
N CYS A 48 9.29 -13.76 -6.69
CA CYS A 48 8.13 -13.06 -6.15
C CYS A 48 7.02 -12.98 -7.21
N SER A 49 5.91 -13.69 -6.97
CA SER A 49 4.71 -13.56 -7.79
C SER A 49 4.04 -12.20 -7.54
N PRO A 50 3.64 -11.45 -8.58
CA PRO A 50 2.86 -10.21 -8.41
C PRO A 50 1.43 -10.49 -7.91
N PHE A 51 1.00 -11.76 -7.91
CA PHE A 51 -0.28 -12.22 -7.41
C PHE A 51 -0.08 -12.96 -6.08
N PRO A 52 -1.01 -12.83 -5.12
CA PRO A 52 -0.92 -13.53 -3.86
C PRO A 52 -0.79 -15.04 -4.10
N GLU A 53 0.20 -15.66 -3.49
CA GLU A 53 0.29 -17.12 -3.44
C GLU A 53 -0.80 -17.64 -2.52
N ILE A 54 -1.73 -18.40 -3.08
CA ILE A 54 -2.83 -18.96 -2.30
C ILE A 54 -2.68 -20.46 -2.31
N SER A 55 -2.20 -20.98 -1.19
CA SER A 55 -2.04 -22.42 -0.99
C SER A 55 -3.39 -23.12 -1.13
N GLY A 56 -3.38 -24.27 -1.81
CA GLY A 56 -4.57 -25.11 -1.94
C GLY A 56 -5.61 -24.67 -2.98
N ILE A 57 -5.34 -23.62 -3.79
CA ILE A 57 -6.19 -23.27 -4.93
C ILE A 57 -5.56 -23.71 -6.24
N SER A 58 -6.27 -24.55 -6.98
CA SER A 58 -5.96 -24.84 -8.37
C SER A 58 -6.44 -23.69 -9.25
N ILE A 59 -5.58 -22.68 -9.45
CA ILE A 59 -5.82 -21.64 -10.45
C ILE A 59 -5.31 -22.19 -11.78
N LYS A 60 -6.16 -22.20 -12.81
CA LYS A 60 -5.74 -22.56 -14.17
C LYS A 60 -4.52 -21.71 -14.59
N PRO A 61 -3.58 -22.23 -15.39
CA PRO A 61 -2.49 -21.44 -15.92
C PRO A 61 -3.02 -20.13 -16.51
N PHE A 62 -2.38 -18.99 -16.22
CA PHE A 62 -2.82 -17.69 -16.72
C PHE A 62 -2.95 -17.64 -18.26
N THR A 63 -2.27 -18.52 -18.98
CA THR A 63 -2.39 -18.69 -20.43
C THR A 63 -3.76 -19.17 -20.88
N GLU A 64 -4.49 -19.92 -20.04
CA GLU A 64 -5.80 -20.52 -20.34
C GLU A 64 -6.97 -19.66 -19.85
N ILE A 65 -6.69 -18.62 -19.07
CA ILE A 65 -7.72 -17.72 -18.54
C ILE A 65 -8.23 -16.81 -19.67
N PRO A 66 -9.55 -16.73 -19.91
CA PRO A 66 -10.10 -15.90 -20.96
C PRO A 66 -9.91 -14.40 -20.65
N ALA A 67 -9.84 -13.58 -21.71
CA ALA A 67 -9.51 -12.16 -21.61
C ALA A 67 -10.47 -11.36 -20.71
N HIS A 68 -11.77 -11.70 -20.70
CA HIS A 68 -12.75 -11.04 -19.83
C HIS A 68 -12.47 -11.31 -18.34
N THR A 69 -12.09 -12.53 -17.98
CA THR A 69 -11.71 -12.88 -16.59
C THR A 69 -10.43 -12.18 -16.17
N LYS A 70 -9.46 -12.03 -17.09
CA LYS A 70 -8.26 -11.21 -16.85
C LYS A 70 -8.59 -9.74 -16.62
N LEU A 71 -9.52 -9.19 -17.40
CA LEU A 71 -9.98 -7.81 -17.21
C LEU A 71 -10.64 -7.63 -15.84
N ILE A 72 -11.52 -8.55 -15.44
CA ILE A 72 -12.16 -8.53 -14.12
C ILE A 72 -11.10 -8.63 -13.01
N GLY A 73 -10.16 -9.57 -13.13
CA GLY A 73 -9.07 -9.72 -12.18
C GLY A 73 -8.20 -8.46 -12.08
N PHE A 74 -7.88 -7.84 -13.21
CA PHE A 74 -7.17 -6.56 -13.26
C PHE A 74 -7.93 -5.46 -12.51
N LEU A 75 -9.23 -5.31 -12.78
CA LEU A 75 -10.07 -4.32 -12.10
C LEU A 75 -10.12 -4.56 -10.58
N ILE A 76 -10.19 -5.82 -10.14
CA ILE A 76 -10.13 -6.19 -8.72
C ILE A 76 -8.75 -5.84 -8.12
N SER A 77 -7.65 -6.11 -8.85
CA SER A 77 -6.29 -5.73 -8.42
C SER A 77 -6.07 -4.22 -8.31
N LEU A 78 -6.92 -3.38 -8.92
CA LEU A 78 -6.83 -1.93 -8.73
C LEU A 78 -7.17 -1.51 -7.29
N ILE A 79 -7.94 -2.31 -6.54
CA ILE A 79 -8.30 -2.01 -5.14
C ILE A 79 -7.04 -1.89 -4.26
N PRO A 80 -6.21 -2.95 -4.09
CA PRO A 80 -5.00 -2.85 -3.28
C PRO A 80 -3.97 -1.88 -3.90
N VAL A 81 -3.91 -1.74 -5.23
CA VAL A 81 -3.02 -0.77 -5.89
C VAL A 81 -3.40 0.66 -5.51
N ALA A 82 -4.69 0.99 -5.46
CA ALA A 82 -5.15 2.33 -5.07
C ALA A 82 -4.72 2.69 -3.64
N PHE A 83 -4.86 1.78 -2.68
CA PHE A 83 -4.40 2.00 -1.30
C PHE A 83 -2.87 2.16 -1.22
N GLN A 84 -2.11 1.30 -1.90
CA GLN A 84 -0.64 1.37 -1.91
C GLN A 84 -0.14 2.66 -2.56
N THR A 85 -0.66 3.02 -3.74
CA THR A 85 -0.31 4.27 -4.42
C THR A 85 -0.69 5.47 -3.56
N THR A 86 -1.86 5.47 -2.91
CA THR A 86 -2.28 6.55 -2.01
C THR A 86 -1.33 6.68 -0.81
N ALA A 87 -0.94 5.56 -0.19
CA ALA A 87 0.03 5.56 0.91
C ALA A 87 1.40 6.12 0.47
N LEU A 88 1.89 5.71 -0.72
CA LEU A 88 3.13 6.24 -1.28
C LEU A 88 3.04 7.75 -1.56
N LEU A 89 1.93 8.23 -2.11
CA LEU A 89 1.72 9.68 -2.34
C LEU A 89 1.61 10.47 -1.03
N LEU A 90 1.03 9.89 0.02
CA LEU A 90 1.03 10.48 1.36
C LEU A 90 2.46 10.55 1.94
N LEU A 91 3.30 9.54 1.71
CA LEU A 91 4.71 9.58 2.07
C LEU A 91 5.47 10.66 1.27
N VAL A 92 5.25 10.76 -0.04
CA VAL A 92 5.81 11.84 -0.89
C VAL A 92 5.47 13.21 -0.31
N ARG A 93 4.21 13.42 0.08
CA ARG A 93 3.74 14.66 0.72
C ARG A 93 4.42 14.89 2.07
N LEU A 94 4.54 13.85 2.90
CA LEU A 94 5.17 13.91 4.22
C LEU A 94 6.64 14.30 4.12
N PHE A 95 7.42 13.65 3.25
CA PHE A 95 8.81 14.00 3.03
C PHE A 95 8.98 15.38 2.39
N GLY A 96 8.00 15.83 1.58
CA GLY A 96 7.95 17.22 1.12
C GLY A 96 7.78 18.24 2.25
N LEU A 97 7.03 17.90 3.30
CA LEU A 97 6.90 18.74 4.52
C LEU A 97 8.20 18.74 5.34
N PHE A 98 8.84 17.58 5.48
CA PHE A 98 10.13 17.45 6.17
C PHE A 98 11.28 18.17 5.47
N GLU A 99 11.27 18.22 4.12
CA GLU A 99 12.21 19.01 3.33
C GLU A 99 12.16 20.52 3.67
N ARG A 100 10.96 21.01 4.05
CA ARG A 100 10.70 22.39 4.49
C ARG A 100 10.83 22.60 6.00
N PHE A 101 11.30 21.59 6.74
CA PHE A 101 11.41 21.61 8.21
C PHE A 101 10.06 21.80 8.93
N GLU A 102 8.94 21.51 8.27
CA GLU A 102 7.59 21.60 8.86
C GLU A 102 7.25 20.32 9.66
N PHE A 103 8.09 19.88 10.60
CA PHE A 103 7.95 18.58 11.27
C PHE A 103 6.69 18.48 12.16
N PHE A 104 6.44 19.50 12.98
CA PHE A 104 5.34 19.54 13.95
C PHE A 104 4.18 20.45 13.51
N SER A 105 4.03 20.65 12.20
CA SER A 105 2.90 21.43 11.68
C SER A 105 1.62 20.60 11.70
N GLN A 106 0.47 21.29 11.75
CA GLN A 106 -0.84 20.66 11.58
C GLN A 106 -0.93 19.86 10.27
N LYS A 107 -0.27 20.35 9.21
CA LYS A 107 -0.22 19.66 7.91
C LYS A 107 0.49 18.31 8.00
N SER A 108 1.60 18.23 8.72
CA SER A 108 2.35 16.99 8.92
C SER A 108 1.58 15.98 9.76
N VAL A 109 0.94 16.44 10.84
CA VAL A 109 0.08 15.59 11.69
C VAL A 109 -1.07 14.98 10.88
N ILE A 110 -1.82 15.80 10.14
CA ILE A 110 -2.92 15.32 9.29
C ILE A 110 -2.41 14.34 8.23
N CYS A 111 -1.23 14.59 7.66
CA CYS A 111 -0.63 13.70 6.66
C CYS A 111 -0.29 12.32 7.25
N ILE A 112 0.32 12.28 8.44
CA ILE A 112 0.63 11.03 9.16
C ILE A 112 -0.66 10.30 9.52
N GLN A 113 -1.67 11.01 10.01
CA GLN A 113 -2.96 10.42 10.37
C GLN A 113 -3.65 9.78 9.15
N ARG A 114 -3.69 10.49 8.02
CA ARG A 114 -4.24 9.95 6.76
C ARG A 114 -3.47 8.73 6.27
N LEU A 115 -2.13 8.73 6.42
CA LEU A 115 -1.31 7.58 6.06
C LEU A 115 -1.66 6.37 6.91
N GLY A 116 -1.76 6.53 8.23
CA GLY A 116 -2.16 5.46 9.14
C GLY A 116 -3.54 4.88 8.80
N TRP A 117 -4.55 5.74 8.58
CA TRP A 117 -5.89 5.28 8.17
C TRP A 117 -5.90 4.59 6.81
N CYS A 118 -5.15 5.10 5.83
CA CYS A 118 -5.02 4.49 4.51
C CYS A 118 -4.46 3.07 4.62
N LEU A 119 -3.41 2.87 5.42
CA LEU A 119 -2.82 1.56 5.65
C LEU A 119 -3.79 0.63 6.39
N LEU A 120 -4.44 1.13 7.45
CA LEU A 120 -5.38 0.33 8.26
C LEU A 120 -6.57 -0.15 7.43
N ILE A 121 -7.24 0.76 6.72
CA ILE A 121 -8.38 0.43 5.87
C ILE A 121 -7.95 -0.51 4.75
N GLY A 122 -6.77 -0.29 4.14
CA GLY A 122 -6.24 -1.18 3.11
C GLY A 122 -6.10 -2.63 3.59
N GLN A 123 -5.64 -2.84 4.82
CA GLN A 123 -5.54 -4.19 5.40
C GLN A 123 -6.90 -4.79 5.76
N LEU A 124 -7.87 -3.98 6.22
CA LEU A 124 -9.23 -4.46 6.49
C LEU A 124 -9.99 -4.82 5.21
N VAL A 125 -9.69 -4.17 4.09
CA VAL A 125 -10.26 -4.46 2.76
C VAL A 125 -9.58 -5.66 2.09
N TYR A 126 -8.35 -6.01 2.49
CA TYR A 126 -7.57 -7.08 1.86
C TYR A 126 -8.29 -8.44 1.77
N PRO A 127 -8.97 -8.95 2.83
CA PRO A 127 -9.67 -10.23 2.74
C PRO A 127 -10.82 -10.21 1.74
N LEU A 128 -11.52 -9.07 1.60
CA LEU A 128 -12.56 -8.88 0.59
C LEU A 128 -11.98 -8.88 -0.82
N TYR A 129 -10.87 -8.17 -1.02
CA TYR A 129 -10.12 -8.20 -2.27
C TYR A 129 -9.74 -9.63 -2.67
N LEU A 130 -9.19 -10.42 -1.74
CA LEU A 130 -8.75 -11.78 -2.02
C LEU A 130 -9.94 -12.70 -2.38
N GLY A 131 -11.05 -12.57 -1.64
CA GLY A 131 -12.27 -13.33 -1.93
C GLY A 131 -12.82 -13.02 -3.32
N LEU A 132 -12.87 -11.74 -3.70
CA LEU A 132 -13.32 -11.31 -5.02
C LEU A 132 -12.38 -11.84 -6.12
N LEU A 133 -11.07 -11.73 -5.93
CA LEU A 133 -10.09 -12.17 -6.92
C LEU A 133 -10.16 -13.68 -7.14
N THR A 134 -10.21 -14.46 -6.06
CA THR A 134 -10.27 -15.92 -6.14
C THR A 134 -11.57 -16.42 -6.74
N LEU A 135 -12.69 -15.81 -6.38
CA LEU A 135 -13.97 -16.08 -7.03
C LEU A 135 -13.90 -15.78 -8.53
N ALA A 136 -13.42 -14.60 -8.92
CA ALA A 136 -13.33 -14.22 -10.33
C ALA A 136 -12.46 -15.19 -11.14
N LEU A 137 -11.34 -15.64 -10.57
CA LEU A 137 -10.42 -16.56 -11.23
C LEU A 137 -10.95 -18.01 -11.31
N THR A 138 -11.80 -18.42 -10.39
CA THR A 138 -12.27 -19.82 -10.29
C THR A 138 -13.73 -20.02 -10.70
N ILE A 139 -14.50 -18.96 -10.95
CA ILE A 139 -15.93 -19.08 -11.34
C ILE A 139 -16.13 -19.88 -12.64
N SER A 140 -15.14 -19.84 -13.53
CA SER A 140 -15.11 -20.59 -14.79
C SER A 140 -14.60 -22.04 -14.63
N ASN A 141 -14.29 -22.46 -13.41
CA ASN A 141 -13.93 -23.85 -13.13
C ASN A 141 -15.19 -24.72 -13.04
N PRO A 142 -15.05 -26.05 -13.27
CA PRO A 142 -16.11 -27.02 -13.07
C PRO A 142 -16.76 -26.93 -11.68
N PRO A 143 -18.01 -27.41 -11.52
CA PRO A 143 -18.63 -27.54 -10.20
C PRO A 143 -17.73 -28.39 -9.27
N GLY A 144 -17.41 -27.85 -8.08
CA GLY A 144 -16.47 -28.47 -7.14
C GLY A 144 -15.05 -27.88 -7.15
N GLU A 145 -14.67 -27.14 -8.19
CA GLU A 145 -13.36 -26.47 -8.33
C GLU A 145 -13.45 -24.93 -8.22
N ARG A 146 -14.65 -24.40 -7.93
CA ARG A 146 -14.89 -22.98 -7.66
C ARG A 146 -14.54 -22.71 -6.20
N THR A 147 -13.59 -21.82 -5.95
CA THR A 147 -13.10 -21.55 -4.60
C THR A 147 -13.11 -20.06 -4.31
N ILE A 148 -13.52 -19.73 -3.09
CA ILE A 148 -13.39 -18.40 -2.51
C ILE A 148 -12.40 -18.55 -1.37
N SER A 149 -11.31 -17.80 -1.41
CA SER A 149 -10.37 -17.75 -0.31
C SER A 149 -10.32 -16.37 0.30
N VAL A 150 -10.32 -16.38 1.62
CA VAL A 150 -10.21 -15.21 2.46
C VAL A 150 -9.00 -15.48 3.35
N ALA A 151 -8.03 -14.58 3.32
CA ALA A 151 -6.81 -14.72 4.10
C ALA A 151 -6.63 -13.48 4.98
N PHE A 152 -6.34 -13.76 6.24
CA PHE A 152 -5.87 -12.78 7.21
C PHE A 152 -4.77 -13.46 8.02
N GLY A 153 -3.53 -13.21 7.62
CA GLY A 153 -2.34 -13.83 8.19
C GLY A 153 -1.52 -12.87 9.05
N MET A 154 -0.36 -13.36 9.48
CA MET A 154 0.57 -12.61 10.33
C MET A 154 1.08 -11.34 9.64
N GLU A 155 1.24 -11.34 8.31
CA GLU A 155 1.66 -10.16 7.55
C GLU A 155 0.63 -9.02 7.67
N GLN A 156 -0.65 -9.33 7.48
CA GLN A 156 -1.73 -8.36 7.62
C GLN A 156 -1.82 -7.85 9.07
N LEU A 157 -1.67 -8.75 10.04
CA LEU A 157 -1.63 -8.40 11.46
C LEU A 157 -0.50 -7.41 11.78
N HIS A 158 0.72 -7.67 11.30
CA HIS A 158 1.85 -6.76 11.49
C HIS A 158 1.58 -5.37 10.90
N LEU A 159 0.99 -5.31 9.70
CA LEU A 159 0.66 -4.04 9.05
C LEU A 159 -0.47 -3.29 9.77
N VAL A 160 -1.48 -3.99 10.28
CA VAL A 160 -2.55 -3.40 11.12
C VAL A 160 -1.95 -2.79 12.39
N ILE A 161 -1.02 -3.47 13.05
CA ILE A 161 -0.34 -2.96 14.25
C ILE A 161 0.47 -1.71 13.90
N ILE A 162 1.27 -1.74 12.83
CA ILE A 162 2.05 -0.59 12.36
C ILE A 162 1.12 0.60 12.06
N ALA A 163 0.04 0.38 11.31
CA ALA A 163 -0.92 1.43 10.98
C ALA A 163 -1.57 2.04 12.22
N THR A 164 -1.95 1.20 13.19
CA THR A 164 -2.51 1.63 14.48
C THR A 164 -1.53 2.50 15.26
N ILE A 165 -0.25 2.09 15.32
CA ILE A 165 0.81 2.89 15.97
C ILE A 165 0.98 4.24 15.27
N ILE A 166 0.99 4.27 13.92
CA ILE A 166 1.09 5.52 13.16
C ILE A 166 -0.07 6.47 13.50
N ILE A 167 -1.30 5.95 13.59
CA ILE A 167 -2.48 6.74 14.00
C ILE A 167 -2.29 7.26 15.42
N LEU A 168 -1.91 6.41 16.37
CA LEU A 168 -1.68 6.79 17.76
C LEU A 168 -0.61 7.89 17.88
N VAL A 169 0.51 7.74 17.19
CA VAL A 169 1.59 8.75 17.16
C VAL A 169 1.07 10.06 16.58
N SER A 170 0.24 10.03 15.52
CA SER A 170 -0.35 11.24 14.96
C SER A 170 -1.24 11.97 15.97
N TRP A 171 -1.99 11.24 16.80
CA TRP A 171 -2.80 11.83 17.87
C TRP A 171 -1.94 12.47 18.94
N VAL A 172 -0.91 11.77 19.42
CA VAL A 172 0.03 12.32 20.43
C VAL A 172 0.72 13.57 19.90
N MET A 173 1.17 13.57 18.64
CA MET A 173 1.74 14.76 18.00
C MET A 173 0.73 15.91 17.88
N ASN A 174 -0.55 15.61 17.67
CA ASN A 174 -1.60 16.63 17.63
C ASN A 174 -1.81 17.29 18.99
N GLU A 175 -1.85 16.50 20.06
CA GLU A 175 -1.98 17.02 21.43
C GLU A 175 -0.74 17.83 21.84
N GLY A 176 0.46 17.36 21.52
CA GLY A 176 1.69 18.12 21.76
C GLY A 176 1.70 19.49 21.05
N ARG A 177 1.12 19.59 19.85
CA ARG A 177 0.98 20.87 19.15
C ARG A 177 0.01 21.82 19.85
N LYS A 178 -1.17 21.32 20.30
CA LYS A 178 -2.15 22.15 21.01
C LYS A 178 -1.57 22.78 22.28
N LEU A 179 -0.79 22.00 23.05
CA LEU A 179 -0.13 22.48 24.25
C LEU A 179 0.88 23.61 23.96
N GLN A 180 1.60 23.52 22.84
CA GLN A 180 2.51 24.59 22.40
C GLN A 180 1.76 25.86 22.00
N ASP A 181 0.63 25.71 21.29
CA ASP A 181 -0.20 26.84 20.88
C ASP A 181 -0.80 27.57 22.10
N GLU A 182 -1.23 26.83 23.13
CA GLU A 182 -1.76 27.38 24.40
C GLU A 182 -0.69 28.13 25.21
N GLN A 183 0.52 27.57 25.29
CA GLN A 183 1.65 28.22 25.97
C GLN A 183 2.09 29.51 25.28
N ALA A 184 2.06 29.54 23.94
CA ALA A 184 2.39 30.74 23.18
C ALA A 184 1.35 31.86 23.33
N ALA A 185 0.08 31.52 23.61
CA ALA A 185 -1.00 32.49 23.80
C ALA A 185 -1.05 33.11 25.21
N THR A 186 -0.27 32.58 26.16
CA THR A 186 -0.25 33.04 27.57
C THR A 186 0.90 34.03 27.86
N ILE A 187 1.78 34.30 26.87
CA ILE A 187 2.89 35.25 26.97
C ILE A 187 2.45 36.65 26.51
#